data_AF-A0A158BCC5-F1
#
_entry.id   AF-A0A158BCC5-F1
#
_cell.length_a   1.000
_cell.length_b   1.000
_cell.length_c   1.000
_cell.angle_alpha   90.00
_cell.angle_beta   90.00
_cell.angle_gamma   90.00
#
_symmetry.space_group_name_H-M   'P 1'
#
loop_
_entity.id
_entity.type
_entity.pdbx_description
1 polymer ?
#
loop_
_entity_poly.entity_id
_entity_poly.type
_entity_poly.pdbx_seq_one_letter_code
_entity_poly.pdbx_strand_id
1 'polypeptide(L)'
;MTTKPSERIVVFVTPAQKLAISQTADTLGISVSELMRRAVLNFNATSEQIKVAGIVDRLRAPKAPDPLNAALKSVAAKAAAREAREAAANATKRAAQARSAPPARSDPADSAESEEEVEHDTDQGDDASLTGGPRAGR
;
A
#
# COMPACT_ATOMS: atom_id res chain seq x y z
N MET A 1 37.07 -25.32 41.52
CA MET A 1 35.83 -24.82 40.87
C MET A 1 35.56 -23.42 41.41
N THR A 2 36.12 -22.38 40.76
CA THR A 2 35.92 -20.99 41.22
C THR A 2 34.60 -20.49 40.66
N THR A 3 33.55 -20.50 41.48
CA THR A 3 32.28 -19.85 41.13
C THR A 3 32.51 -18.35 41.12
N LYS A 4 32.27 -17.68 39.97
CA LYS A 4 32.34 -16.22 39.89
C LYS A 4 31.47 -15.59 40.99
N PRO A 5 31.98 -14.64 41.78
CA PRO A 5 31.15 -13.92 42.74
C PRO A 5 30.01 -13.20 42.00
N SER A 6 28.80 -13.30 42.54
CA SER A 6 27.60 -12.68 41.96
C SER A 6 27.19 -11.45 42.77
N GLU A 7 27.13 -10.29 42.12
CA GLU A 7 26.63 -9.05 42.69
C GLU A 7 25.09 -8.97 42.64
N ARG A 8 24.48 -8.21 43.55
CA ARG A 8 23.03 -8.04 43.65
C ARG A 8 22.69 -6.56 43.62
N ILE A 9 21.74 -6.18 42.77
CA ILE A 9 21.23 -4.81 42.64
C ILE A 9 19.77 -4.80 43.10
N VAL A 10 19.37 -3.78 43.85
CA VAL A 10 17.98 -3.56 44.25
C VAL A 10 17.30 -2.69 43.20
N VAL A 11 16.14 -3.13 42.72
CA VAL A 11 15.33 -2.41 41.74
C VAL A 11 13.94 -2.21 42.32
N PHE A 12 13.46 -0.97 42.30
CA PHE A 12 12.09 -0.65 42.68
C PHE A 12 11.16 -0.90 41.51
N VAL A 13 10.11 -1.67 41.75
CA VAL A 13 9.07 -1.99 40.78
C VAL A 13 7.71 -1.83 41.43
N THR A 14 6.68 -1.59 40.63
CA THR A 14 5.31 -1.57 41.15
C THR A 14 4.86 -2.99 41.55
N PRO A 15 3.85 -3.12 42.42
CA PRO A 15 3.29 -4.43 42.76
C PRO A 15 2.81 -5.22 41.52
N ALA A 16 2.19 -4.52 40.56
CA ALA A 16 1.75 -5.10 39.29
C ALA A 16 2.93 -5.63 38.45
N GLN A 17 4.03 -4.87 38.38
CA GLN A 17 5.24 -5.31 37.67
C GLN A 17 5.87 -6.54 38.34
N LYS A 18 5.95 -6.56 39.67
CA LYS A 18 6.46 -7.73 40.41
C LYS A 18 5.63 -8.99 40.12
N LEU A 19 4.30 -8.85 40.10
CA LEU A 19 3.38 -9.94 39.77
C LEU A 19 3.58 -10.43 38.33
N ALA A 20 3.63 -9.51 37.36
CA ALA A 20 3.83 -9.86 35.95
C ALA A 20 5.18 -10.56 35.71
N ILE A 21 6.26 -10.10 36.35
CA ILE A 21 7.59 -10.73 36.28
C ILE A 21 7.54 -12.15 36.85
N SER A 22 6.88 -12.33 38.00
CA SER A 22 6.78 -13.65 38.65
C SER A 22 6.00 -14.63 37.79
N GLN A 23 4.82 -14.24 37.30
CA GLN A 23 4.00 -15.07 36.40
C GLN A 23 4.74 -15.46 35.11
N THR A 24 5.50 -14.53 34.53
CA THR A 24 6.30 -14.79 33.33
C THR A 24 7.39 -15.82 33.61
N ALA A 25 8.07 -15.69 34.75
CA ALA A 25 9.11 -16.63 35.17
C ALA A 25 8.53 -18.03 35.42
N ASP A 26 7.37 -18.10 36.09
CA ASP A 26 6.64 -19.35 36.37
C ASP A 26 6.19 -20.03 35.06
N THR A 27 5.65 -19.27 34.11
CA THR A 27 5.23 -19.78 32.80
C THR A 27 6.39 -20.38 32.01
N LEU A 28 7.59 -19.79 32.14
CA LEU A 28 8.80 -20.25 31.49
C LEU A 28 9.56 -21.32 32.30
N GLY A 29 9.12 -21.62 33.53
CA GLY A 29 9.77 -22.58 34.43
C GLY A 29 11.20 -22.18 34.85
N ILE A 30 11.51 -20.88 34.87
CA ILE A 30 12.85 -20.36 35.24
C ILE A 30 12.75 -19.44 36.46
N SER A 31 13.89 -19.21 37.12
CA SER A 31 13.94 -18.23 38.20
C SER A 31 13.75 -16.80 37.69
N VAL A 32 13.17 -15.94 38.52
CA VAL A 32 13.07 -14.49 38.24
C VAL A 32 14.45 -13.88 37.95
N SER A 33 15.49 -14.28 38.69
CA SER A 33 16.86 -13.78 38.47
C SER A 33 17.38 -14.15 37.07
N GLU A 34 17.03 -15.34 36.58
CA GLU A 34 17.42 -15.79 35.24
C GLU A 34 16.60 -15.08 34.15
N LEU A 35 15.29 -14.91 34.36
CA LEU A 35 14.46 -14.09 33.49
C LEU A 35 15.02 -12.67 33.35
N MET A 36 15.37 -12.03 34.46
CA MET A 36 15.95 -10.68 34.47
C MET A 36 17.34 -10.65 33.80
N ARG A 37 18.18 -11.66 34.02
CA ARG A 37 19.48 -11.77 33.34
C ARG A 37 19.30 -11.82 31.82
N ARG A 38 18.40 -12.68 31.33
CA ARG A 38 18.09 -12.80 29.89
C ARG A 38 17.49 -11.52 29.33
N ALA A 39 16.55 -10.93 30.06
CA ALA A 39 15.91 -9.69 29.66
C ALA A 39 16.95 -8.56 29.52
N VAL A 40 17.88 -8.40 30.46
CA VAL A 40 18.94 -7.38 30.39
C VAL A 40 19.86 -7.61 29.19
N LEU A 41 20.28 -8.86 28.95
CA LEU A 41 21.11 -9.18 27.78
C LEU A 41 20.38 -8.90 26.46
N ASN A 42 19.11 -9.26 26.38
CA ASN A 42 18.29 -9.12 25.18
C ASN A 42 17.75 -7.70 24.97
N PHE A 43 17.65 -6.89 26.03
CA PHE A 43 17.16 -5.51 25.97
C PHE A 43 18.01 -4.63 25.05
N ASN A 44 19.33 -4.88 24.97
CA ASN A 44 20.18 -4.16 24.02
C ASN A 44 19.82 -4.48 22.56
N ALA A 45 19.46 -5.72 22.24
CA ALA A 45 19.05 -6.10 20.89
C ALA A 45 17.65 -5.56 20.52
N THR A 46 16.73 -5.52 21.48
CA THR A 46 15.34 -5.10 21.23
C THR A 46 15.11 -3.59 21.36
N SER A 47 15.92 -2.87 22.15
CA SER A 47 15.79 -1.41 22.29
C SER A 47 16.03 -0.67 20.97
N GLU A 48 16.99 -1.13 20.16
CA GLU A 48 17.19 -0.58 18.82
C GLU A 48 16.04 -0.93 17.89
N GLN A 49 15.54 -2.17 17.94
CA GLN A 49 14.40 -2.61 17.13
C GLN A 49 13.11 -1.84 17.48
N ILE A 50 12.84 -1.57 18.76
CA ILE A 50 11.67 -0.78 19.20
C ILE A 50 11.81 0.69 18.77
N LYS A 51 13.03 1.26 18.81
CA LYS A 51 13.28 2.62 18.29
C LYS A 51 13.06 2.69 16.77
N VAL A 52 13.53 1.70 16.03
CA VAL A 52 13.33 1.61 14.58
C VAL A 52 11.85 1.42 14.26
N ALA A 53 11.14 0.54 14.95
CA ALA A 53 9.69 0.35 14.80
C ALA A 53 8.93 1.65 15.05
N GLY A 54 9.25 2.39 16.12
CA GLY A 54 8.64 3.70 16.40
C GLY A 54 8.99 4.79 15.38
N ILE A 55 10.10 4.69 14.65
CA ILE A 55 10.40 5.57 13.50
C ILE A 55 9.57 5.15 12.29
N VAL A 56 9.53 3.85 11.98
CA VAL A 56 8.74 3.30 10.87
C VAL A 56 7.26 3.59 11.06
N ASP A 57 6.72 3.48 12.28
CA ASP A 57 5.34 3.81 12.60
C ASP A 57 5.06 5.30 12.42
N ARG A 58 6.00 6.19 12.79
CA ARG A 58 5.88 7.63 12.53
C ARG A 58 5.97 7.98 11.04
N LEU A 59 6.73 7.23 10.26
CA LEU A 59 6.83 7.40 8.81
C LEU A 59 5.63 6.80 8.07
N ARG A 60 5.04 5.72 8.59
CA ARG A 60 3.81 5.08 8.09
C ARG A 60 2.54 5.78 8.56
N ALA A 61 2.62 6.61 9.61
CA ALA A 61 1.51 7.43 10.04
C ALA A 61 0.99 8.24 8.84
N PRO A 62 -0.33 8.24 8.56
CA PRO A 62 -0.88 8.91 7.39
C PRO A 62 -0.48 10.38 7.41
N LYS A 63 0.46 10.74 6.52
CA LYS A 63 0.87 12.13 6.34
C LYS A 63 -0.35 12.88 5.82
N ALA A 64 -0.73 13.96 6.51
CA ALA A 64 -1.84 14.81 6.09
C ALA A 64 -1.70 15.13 4.58
N PRO A 65 -2.80 15.07 3.81
CA PRO A 65 -2.75 15.26 2.38
C PRO A 65 -2.13 16.62 2.08
N ASP A 66 -1.09 16.61 1.25
CA ASP A 66 -0.41 17.83 0.82
C ASP A 66 -1.45 18.82 0.26
N PRO A 67 -1.58 20.02 0.86
CA PRO A 67 -2.59 21.00 0.44
C PRO A 67 -2.46 21.36 -1.05
N LEU A 68 -1.26 21.29 -1.62
CA LEU A 68 -1.04 21.52 -3.05
C LEU A 68 -1.66 20.39 -3.88
N ASN A 69 -1.47 19.14 -3.50
CA ASN A 69 -2.05 17.99 -4.21
C ASN A 69 -3.58 18.01 -4.15
N ALA A 70 -4.16 18.37 -3.00
CA ALA A 70 -5.60 18.55 -2.87
C ALA A 70 -6.12 19.69 -3.77
N ALA A 71 -5.41 20.81 -3.82
CA ALA A 71 -5.75 21.93 -4.70
C ALA A 71 -5.68 21.52 -6.18
N LEU A 72 -4.60 20.84 -6.61
CA LEU A 72 -4.43 20.37 -7.99
C LEU A 72 -5.54 19.40 -8.41
N LYS A 73 -5.92 18.44 -7.54
CA LYS A 73 -7.05 17.54 -7.81
C LYS A 73 -8.37 18.27 -7.97
N SER A 74 -8.62 19.30 -7.15
CA SER A 74 -9.83 20.12 -7.25
C SER A 74 -9.88 20.90 -8.58
N VAL A 75 -8.74 21.42 -9.03
CA VAL A 75 -8.62 22.15 -10.29
C VAL A 75 -8.81 21.21 -11.47
N ALA A 76 -8.17 20.03 -11.45
CA ALA A 76 -8.34 19.02 -12.49
C ALA A 76 -9.80 18.55 -12.62
N ALA A 77 -10.48 18.27 -11.49
CA ALA A 77 -11.89 17.89 -11.49
C ALA A 77 -12.78 19.01 -12.06
N LYS A 78 -12.49 20.28 -11.73
CA LYS A 78 -13.22 21.43 -12.26
C LYS A 78 -12.99 21.63 -13.76
N ALA A 79 -11.78 21.38 -14.25
CA ALA A 79 -11.45 21.43 -15.67
C ALA A 79 -12.19 20.34 -16.46
N ALA A 80 -12.15 19.09 -15.98
CA ALA A 80 -12.86 17.98 -16.59
C ALA A 80 -14.40 18.21 -16.63
N ALA A 81 -14.97 18.76 -15.56
CA ALA A 81 -16.40 19.09 -15.53
C ALA A 81 -16.77 20.19 -16.54
N ARG A 82 -15.86 21.13 -16.81
CA ARG A 82 -16.06 22.18 -17.81
C ARG A 82 -16.01 21.59 -19.23
N GLU A 83 -15.02 20.75 -19.50
CA GLU A 83 -14.89 20.07 -20.79
C GLU A 83 -16.13 19.20 -21.10
N ALA A 84 -16.62 18.45 -20.11
CA ALA A 84 -17.83 17.64 -20.26
C ALA A 84 -19.08 18.50 -20.59
N ARG A 85 -19.19 19.69 -20.01
CA ARG A 85 -20.29 20.63 -20.31
C ARG A 85 -20.19 21.19 -21.73
N GLU A 86 -18.98 21.54 -22.16
CA GLU A 86 -18.73 22.04 -23.51
C GLU A 86 -19.00 20.95 -24.56
N ALA A 87 -18.60 19.71 -24.29
CA ALA A 87 -18.92 18.55 -25.13
C ALA A 87 -20.44 18.29 -25.22
N ALA A 88 -21.16 18.35 -24.09
CA ALA A 88 -22.61 18.18 -24.07
C ALA A 88 -23.37 19.29 -24.83
N ALA A 89 -22.91 20.54 -24.71
CA ALA A 89 -23.47 21.67 -25.46
C ALA A 89 -23.26 21.49 -26.97
N ASN A 90 -22.06 21.03 -27.38
CA ASN A 90 -21.75 20.75 -28.77
C ASN A 90 -22.57 19.57 -29.32
N ALA A 91 -22.77 18.51 -28.53
CA ALA A 91 -23.62 17.38 -28.91
C ALA A 91 -25.08 17.81 -29.12
N THR A 92 -25.60 18.67 -28.23
CA THR A 92 -26.97 19.21 -28.34
C THR A 92 -27.13 20.07 -29.61
N LYS A 93 -26.13 20.92 -29.92
CA LYS A 93 -26.12 21.73 -31.13
C LYS A 93 -26.07 20.87 -32.40
N ARG A 94 -25.25 19.82 -32.43
CA ARG A 94 -25.19 18.86 -33.55
C ARG A 94 -26.50 18.11 -33.71
N ALA A 95 -27.12 17.67 -32.62
CA ALA A 95 -28.42 17.00 -32.66
C ALA A 95 -29.54 17.91 -33.19
N ALA A 96 -29.54 19.20 -32.84
CA ALA A 96 -30.48 20.17 -33.38
C ALA A 96 -30.26 20.41 -34.88
N GLN A 97 -29.00 20.51 -35.32
CA GLN A 97 -28.65 20.66 -36.74
C GLN A 97 -29.05 19.44 -37.58
N ALA A 98 -28.86 18.23 -37.04
CA ALA A 98 -29.29 16.99 -37.69
C ALA A 98 -30.82 16.88 -37.82
N ARG A 99 -31.58 17.47 -36.89
CA ARG A 99 -33.05 17.53 -36.96
C ARG A 99 -33.59 18.59 -37.92
N SER A 100 -32.80 19.62 -38.23
CA SER A 100 -33.14 20.63 -39.24
C SER A 100 -32.71 20.26 -40.66
N ALA A 101 -31.95 19.18 -40.83
CA ALA A 101 -31.63 18.63 -42.15
C ALA A 101 -32.84 17.87 -42.71
N PRO A 102 -33.23 18.07 -43.99
CA PRO A 102 -34.32 17.32 -44.59
C PRO A 102 -33.96 15.82 -44.63
N PRO A 103 -34.94 14.91 -44.50
CA PRO A 103 -34.68 13.49 -44.62
C PRO A 103 -34.15 13.20 -46.03
N ALA A 104 -32.87 12.84 -46.11
CA ALA A 104 -32.34 12.19 -47.30
C ALA A 104 -33.15 10.89 -47.46
N ARG A 105 -33.91 10.84 -48.55
CA ARG A 105 -34.69 9.67 -48.95
C ARG A 105 -33.73 8.48 -49.02
N SER A 106 -33.93 7.53 -48.13
CA SER A 106 -33.35 6.21 -48.23
C SER A 106 -34.10 5.45 -49.33
N ASP A 107 -33.52 5.41 -50.53
CA ASP A 107 -33.91 4.43 -51.53
C ASP A 107 -33.27 3.07 -51.17
N PRO A 108 -34.06 1.97 -51.10
CA PRO A 108 -33.54 0.62 -50.93
C PRO A 108 -33.42 -0.07 -52.30
N ALA A 109 -32.21 -0.38 -52.73
CA ALA A 109 -31.89 -1.44 -53.71
C ALA A 109 -30.37 -1.53 -53.79
N ASP A 110 -29.77 -2.56 -53.20
CA ASP A 110 -29.53 -3.87 -53.83
C ASP A 110 -28.22 -3.88 -54.62
N SER A 111 -27.20 -4.52 -54.04
CA SER A 111 -26.22 -5.36 -54.74
C SER A 111 -25.35 -6.05 -53.68
N ALA A 112 -25.48 -7.37 -53.65
CA ALA A 112 -24.48 -8.31 -53.15
C ALA A 112 -23.09 -8.02 -53.77
N GLU A 113 -21.95 -8.37 -53.19
CA GLU A 113 -21.39 -9.71 -52.98
C GLU A 113 -20.09 -9.50 -52.14
N SER A 114 -19.82 -10.31 -51.10
CA SER A 114 -18.67 -11.26 -51.04
C SER A 114 -17.31 -10.54 -50.83
N GLU A 115 -16.37 -10.85 -49.92
CA GLU A 115 -15.94 -12.05 -49.19
C GLU A 115 -15.11 -11.58 -47.95
N GLU A 116 -14.90 -12.50 -47.00
CA GLU A 116 -13.77 -12.68 -46.04
C GLU A 116 -12.80 -11.49 -45.80
N GLU A 117 -12.49 -11.09 -44.56
CA GLU A 117 -11.55 -11.82 -43.70
C GLU A 117 -11.62 -11.30 -42.25
N VAL A 118 -11.56 -12.24 -41.30
CA VAL A 118 -11.51 -11.99 -39.85
C VAL A 118 -10.04 -11.82 -39.47
N GLU A 119 -9.62 -10.61 -39.07
CA GLU A 119 -8.39 -10.45 -38.29
C GLU A 119 -8.71 -10.15 -36.83
N HIS A 120 -8.67 -11.24 -36.06
CA HIS A 120 -8.58 -11.29 -34.63
C HIS A 120 -7.10 -11.27 -34.25
N ASP A 121 -6.56 -10.10 -33.94
CA ASP A 121 -5.22 -10.01 -33.34
C ASP A 121 -5.35 -9.82 -31.82
N THR A 122 -5.48 -10.95 -31.13
CA THR A 122 -5.09 -11.07 -29.73
C THR A 122 -3.60 -11.40 -29.72
N ASP A 123 -2.74 -10.39 -29.65
CA ASP A 123 -1.35 -10.62 -29.31
C ASP A 123 -1.25 -10.91 -27.80
N GLN A 124 -1.18 -12.21 -27.53
CA GLN A 124 -0.89 -12.81 -26.26
C GLN A 124 0.55 -13.33 -26.33
N GLY A 125 1.47 -12.63 -25.67
CA GLY A 125 2.76 -13.15 -25.22
C GLY A 125 3.03 -12.49 -23.86
N ASP A 126 2.91 -13.17 -22.72
CA ASP A 126 3.81 -14.22 -22.24
C ASP A 126 5.29 -13.92 -22.55
N ASP A 127 5.97 -13.27 -21.61
CA ASP A 127 7.31 -13.71 -21.26
C ASP A 127 7.46 -13.71 -19.74
N ALA A 128 8.07 -14.79 -19.30
CA ALA A 128 8.16 -15.28 -17.96
C ALA A 128 9.32 -14.62 -17.21
N SER A 129 9.15 -14.66 -15.89
CA SER A 129 10.18 -14.99 -14.90
C SER A 129 11.66 -14.90 -15.33
N LEU A 130 12.39 -13.95 -14.73
CA LEU A 130 13.78 -14.21 -14.33
C LEU A 130 13.95 -14.02 -12.82
N THR A 131 14.00 -15.18 -12.18
CA THR A 131 14.38 -15.44 -10.80
C THR A 131 15.89 -15.26 -10.57
N GLY A 132 16.27 -14.78 -9.38
CA GLY A 132 17.56 -15.10 -8.71
C GLY A 132 18.77 -14.24 -9.14
N GLY A 133 19.62 -13.72 -8.25
CA GLY A 133 19.83 -13.87 -6.81
C GLY A 133 20.97 -12.93 -6.36
N PRO A 134 21.29 -12.86 -5.06
CA PRO A 134 22.23 -11.87 -4.51
C PRO A 134 23.67 -12.34 -4.71
N ARG A 135 24.56 -11.43 -5.13
CA ARG A 135 25.99 -11.70 -5.20
C ARG A 135 26.72 -10.97 -4.08
N ALA A 136 27.04 -11.74 -3.04
CA ALA A 136 27.99 -11.40 -2.00
C ALA A 136 29.44 -11.40 -2.55
N GLY A 137 30.30 -10.58 -1.95
CA GLY A 137 31.74 -10.61 -2.11
C GLY A 137 32.34 -9.26 -1.71
N ARG A 138 33.45 -9.19 -0.97
CA ARG A 138 34.24 -10.16 -0.21
C ARG A 138 35.14 -9.33 0.71
#